data_AF-A0A3D4S7E4-F1
#
_entry.id   AF-A0A3D4S7E4-F1
#
_cell.length_a   1.000
_cell.length_b   1.000
_cell.length_c   1.000
_cell.angle_alpha   90.00
_cell.angle_beta   90.00
_cell.angle_gamma   90.00
#
_symmetry.space_group_name_H-M   'P 1'
#
loop_
_entity.id
_entity.type
_entity.pdbx_description
1 polymer ?
#
loop_
_entity_poly.entity_id
_entity_poly.type
_entity_poly.pdbx_seq_one_letter_code
_entity_poly.pdbx_strand_id
1 'polypeptide(L)'
;MDKKYHTMEYNNAIACEVCGGLNYADDYGNSAKCPHCGWQQCGSNETEEKWHGISYPMLVPLSRAKEQYKAGKPFKATFEDFINGFNFYGEMLFWYNGRPYQVYGENNGVQLYSRGEEADYDTLDDFINNGSVEGKRLKDIWDDVVHPCFMYPVASDEDYEELPEDYGTV
;
A
#
# COMPACT_ATOMS: atom_id res chain seq x y z
N MET A 1 4.05 -23.01 33.61
CA MET A 1 3.19 -21.94 33.05
C MET A 1 3.27 -22.09 31.55
N ASP A 2 2.27 -22.74 30.96
CA ASP A 2 2.15 -22.77 29.51
C ASP A 2 1.83 -21.35 29.05
N LYS A 3 2.79 -20.68 28.40
CA LYS A 3 2.46 -19.49 27.63
C LYS A 3 1.47 -19.94 26.58
N LYS A 4 0.24 -19.40 26.60
CA LYS A 4 -0.70 -19.57 25.50
C LYS A 4 -0.02 -19.01 24.26
N TYR A 5 0.43 -19.90 23.39
CA TYR A 5 1.05 -19.53 22.14
C TYR A 5 -0.02 -18.91 21.24
N HIS A 6 0.15 -17.63 20.91
CA HIS A 6 -0.73 -16.91 19.99
C HIS A 6 -0.02 -16.82 18.65
N THR A 7 -0.55 -17.52 17.65
CA THR A 7 0.05 -17.67 16.31
C THR A 7 0.16 -16.36 15.53
N MET A 8 -0.52 -15.29 15.96
CA MET A 8 -0.52 -13.95 15.36
C MET A 8 0.34 -12.94 16.14
N GLU A 9 0.95 -13.33 17.26
CA GLU A 9 1.90 -12.45 17.95
C GLU A 9 3.25 -12.48 17.24
N TYR A 10 3.83 -11.30 17.00
CA TYR A 10 5.15 -11.13 16.41
C TYR A 10 6.26 -11.52 17.39
N ASN A 11 6.44 -12.82 17.61
CA ASN A 11 7.37 -13.37 18.60
C ASN A 11 8.60 -14.06 17.96
N ASN A 12 8.56 -14.33 16.65
CA ASN A 12 9.62 -15.02 15.94
C ASN A 12 10.69 -14.03 15.49
N ALA A 13 11.87 -14.07 16.11
CA ALA A 13 12.99 -13.20 15.73
C ALA A 13 13.49 -13.56 14.33
N ILE A 14 13.56 -12.55 13.46
CA ILE A 14 13.96 -12.68 12.06
C ILE A 14 14.79 -11.48 11.62
N ALA A 15 15.47 -11.57 10.48
CA ALA A 15 16.10 -10.42 9.84
C ALA A 15 15.10 -9.74 8.89
N CYS A 16 15.04 -8.41 8.91
CA CYS A 16 14.29 -7.63 7.93
C CYS A 16 14.84 -7.90 6.53
N GLU A 17 13.95 -8.27 5.61
CA GLU A 17 14.33 -8.58 4.22
C GLU A 17 14.85 -7.38 3.42
N VAL A 18 14.65 -6.15 3.90
CA VAL A 18 15.18 -4.92 3.28
C VAL A 18 16.49 -4.48 3.92
N CYS A 19 16.51 -4.25 5.23
CA CYS A 19 17.66 -3.64 5.92
C CYS A 19 18.58 -4.63 6.63
N GLY A 20 18.15 -5.88 6.81
CA GLY A 20 18.86 -6.91 7.59
C GLY A 20 18.81 -6.72 9.11
N GLY A 21 18.18 -5.64 9.60
CA GLY A 21 18.00 -5.37 11.03
C GLY A 21 17.08 -6.38 11.71
N LEU A 22 17.13 -6.45 13.04
CA LEU A 22 16.27 -7.34 13.81
C LEU A 22 14.81 -6.94 13.64
N ASN A 23 13.98 -7.92 13.31
CA ASN A 23 12.53 -7.78 13.25
C ASN A 23 11.87 -8.99 13.91
N TYR A 24 10.55 -8.92 14.08
CA TYR A 24 9.76 -10.02 14.62
C TYR A 24 8.57 -10.31 13.71
N ALA A 25 8.32 -11.60 13.49
CA ALA A 25 7.18 -12.07 12.73
C ALA A 25 6.29 -13.02 13.53
N ASP A 26 5.07 -13.20 13.05
CA ASP A 26 4.16 -14.24 13.46
C ASP A 26 4.57 -15.59 12.83
N ASP A 27 3.77 -16.63 13.01
CA ASP A 27 4.09 -17.96 12.46
C ASP A 27 3.92 -18.08 10.95
N TYR A 28 3.27 -17.08 10.35
CA TYR A 28 3.02 -17.00 8.92
C TYR A 28 4.07 -16.13 8.19
N GLY A 29 5.01 -15.54 8.94
CA GLY A 29 6.05 -14.66 8.41
C GLY A 29 5.60 -13.21 8.25
N ASN A 30 4.42 -12.83 8.75
CA ASN A 30 3.98 -11.44 8.77
C ASN A 30 4.60 -10.72 9.96
N SER A 31 4.92 -9.45 9.76
CA SER A 31 5.52 -8.60 10.79
C SER A 31 4.77 -7.28 10.94
N ALA A 32 5.05 -6.60 12.04
CA ALA A 32 4.87 -5.14 12.11
C ALA A 32 5.90 -4.44 11.20
N LYS A 33 5.72 -3.13 11.00
CA LYS A 33 6.74 -2.29 10.37
C LYS A 33 8.08 -2.46 11.10
N CYS A 34 9.14 -2.75 10.34
CA CYS A 34 10.48 -2.91 10.88
C CYS A 34 10.92 -1.62 11.59
N PRO A 35 11.41 -1.67 12.84
CA PRO A 35 11.79 -0.48 13.59
C PRO A 35 13.03 0.24 13.03
N HIS A 36 13.74 -0.39 12.10
CA HIS A 36 14.98 0.14 11.52
C HIS A 36 14.77 0.85 10.18
N CYS A 37 13.81 0.42 9.37
CA CYS A 37 13.58 0.99 8.04
C CYS A 37 12.10 1.20 7.68
N GLY A 38 11.16 0.75 8.51
CA GLY A 38 9.73 0.93 8.30
C GLY A 38 9.10 -0.11 7.38
N TRP A 39 9.89 -1.04 6.84
CA TRP A 39 9.39 -2.07 5.94
C TRP A 39 8.50 -3.05 6.67
N GLN A 40 7.28 -3.27 6.17
CA GLN A 40 6.41 -4.33 6.65
C GLN A 40 6.54 -5.54 5.76
N GLN A 41 7.12 -6.61 6.30
CA GLN A 41 7.29 -7.86 5.58
C GLN A 41 6.12 -8.82 5.82
N CYS A 42 5.81 -9.61 4.79
CA CYS A 42 4.96 -10.79 4.86
C CYS A 42 5.73 -12.03 4.39
N GLY A 43 5.20 -13.21 4.67
CA GLY A 43 5.81 -14.48 4.28
C GLY A 43 5.89 -14.74 2.77
N SER A 44 5.24 -13.91 1.93
CA SER A 44 5.12 -14.13 0.48
C SER A 44 5.64 -13.00 -0.41
N ASN A 45 6.33 -11.97 0.12
CA ASN A 45 6.69 -10.78 -0.66
C ASN A 45 7.44 -11.02 -1.98
N GLU A 46 8.36 -11.98 -2.03
CA GLU A 46 9.03 -12.37 -3.29
C GLU A 46 8.07 -13.01 -4.30
N THR A 47 7.07 -13.74 -3.83
CA THR A 47 6.05 -14.37 -4.68
C THR A 47 5.05 -13.33 -5.17
N GLU A 48 4.58 -12.45 -4.29
CA GLU A 48 3.68 -11.35 -4.67
C GLU A 48 4.33 -10.42 -5.71
N GLU A 49 5.61 -10.09 -5.52
CA GLU A 49 6.33 -9.23 -6.48
C GLU A 49 6.41 -9.92 -7.84
N LYS A 50 6.69 -11.22 -7.85
CA LYS A 50 6.82 -11.98 -9.09
C LYS A 50 5.50 -12.10 -9.86
N TRP A 51 4.38 -12.26 -9.16
CA TRP A 51 3.08 -12.56 -9.78
C TRP A 51 2.24 -11.31 -10.03
N HIS A 52 2.34 -10.34 -9.14
CA HIS A 52 1.50 -9.15 -9.12
C HIS A 52 2.29 -7.86 -9.28
N GLY A 53 3.63 -7.90 -9.21
CA GLY A 53 4.44 -6.68 -9.32
C GLY A 53 4.33 -5.75 -8.11
N ILE A 54 3.96 -6.29 -6.95
CA ILE A 54 3.83 -5.57 -5.67
C ILE A 54 4.30 -6.42 -4.50
N SER A 55 4.50 -5.82 -3.33
CA SER A 55 4.66 -6.56 -2.07
C SER A 55 3.48 -6.30 -1.13
N TYR A 56 3.02 -7.32 -0.43
CA TYR A 56 1.94 -7.21 0.55
C TYR A 56 2.52 -6.91 1.95
N PRO A 57 2.04 -5.89 2.69
CA PRO A 57 1.01 -4.92 2.34
C PRO A 57 1.53 -3.61 1.70
N MET A 58 2.84 -3.46 1.51
CA MET A 58 3.49 -2.17 1.22
C MET A 58 3.26 -1.59 -0.19
N LEU A 59 2.69 -2.37 -1.12
CA LEU A 59 2.58 -2.12 -2.57
C LEU A 59 3.93 -2.02 -3.30
N VAL A 60 4.92 -1.35 -2.72
CA VAL A 60 6.27 -1.22 -3.29
C VAL A 60 6.88 -2.62 -3.46
N PRO A 61 7.38 -3.00 -4.66
CA PRO A 61 8.10 -4.25 -4.86
C PRO A 61 9.31 -4.39 -3.92
N LEU A 62 9.55 -5.57 -3.36
CA LEU A 62 10.67 -5.85 -2.46
C LEU A 62 12.03 -5.51 -3.09
N SER A 63 12.23 -5.79 -4.38
CA SER A 63 13.46 -5.40 -5.09
C SER A 63 13.67 -3.87 -5.06
N ARG A 64 12.61 -3.10 -5.33
CA ARG A 64 12.63 -1.64 -5.32
C ARG A 64 12.77 -1.07 -3.92
N ALA A 65 12.13 -1.68 -2.93
CA ALA A 65 12.31 -1.31 -1.52
C ALA A 65 13.78 -1.44 -1.10
N LYS A 66 14.45 -2.55 -1.47
CA LYS A 66 15.90 -2.73 -1.25
C LYS A 66 16.73 -1.63 -1.93
N GLU A 67 16.37 -1.22 -3.14
CA GLU A 67 17.04 -0.12 -3.86
C GLU A 67 16.81 1.24 -3.21
N GLN A 68 15.56 1.57 -2.85
CA GLN A 68 15.19 2.81 -2.17
C GLN A 68 15.91 2.94 -0.83
N TYR A 69 15.93 1.85 -0.03
CA TYR A 69 16.67 1.81 1.24
C TYR A 69 18.17 2.07 1.05
N LYS A 70 18.82 1.39 0.09
CA LYS A 70 20.24 1.61 -0.23
C LYS A 70 20.52 3.05 -0.69
N ALA A 71 19.55 3.70 -1.33
CA ALA A 71 19.64 5.08 -1.78
C ALA A 71 19.27 6.10 -0.68
N GLY A 72 18.91 5.67 0.53
CA GLY A 72 18.43 6.55 1.60
C GLY A 72 17.12 7.24 1.27
N LYS A 73 16.29 6.63 0.42
CA LYS A 73 14.97 7.15 0.00
C LYS A 73 13.85 6.43 0.76
N PRO A 74 12.73 7.12 1.03
CA PRO A 74 11.56 6.48 1.60
C PRO A 74 11.00 5.43 0.64
N PHE A 75 10.27 4.45 1.19
CA PHE A 75 9.51 3.53 0.36
C PHE A 75 8.37 4.27 -0.31
N LYS A 76 8.39 4.27 -1.64
CA LYS A 76 7.39 4.96 -2.45
C LYS A 76 6.93 4.09 -3.60
N ALA A 77 5.62 3.86 -3.64
CA ALA A 77 4.97 3.15 -4.72
C ALA A 77 4.84 4.05 -5.94
N THR A 78 5.08 3.52 -7.13
CA THR A 78 4.80 4.22 -8.39
C THR A 78 3.32 4.09 -8.76
N PHE A 79 2.88 4.85 -9.77
CA PHE A 79 1.53 4.72 -10.28
C PHE A 79 1.27 3.30 -10.80
N GLU A 80 2.27 2.70 -11.44
CA GLU A 80 2.22 1.30 -11.87
C GLU A 80 2.04 0.34 -10.69
N ASP A 81 2.76 0.52 -9.57
CA ASP A 81 2.56 -0.32 -8.38
C ASP A 81 1.14 -0.19 -7.82
N PHE A 82 0.55 1.02 -7.88
CA PHE A 82 -0.82 1.23 -7.45
C PHE A 82 -1.83 0.53 -8.37
N ILE A 83 -1.64 0.58 -9.69
CA ILE A 83 -2.48 -0.13 -10.65
C ILE A 83 -2.32 -1.66 -10.47
N ASN A 84 -1.12 -2.14 -10.21
CA ASN A 84 -0.87 -3.53 -9.88
C ASN A 84 -1.57 -3.94 -8.57
N GLY A 85 -1.50 -3.07 -7.56
CA GLY A 85 -2.28 -3.22 -6.33
C GLY A 85 -3.77 -3.27 -6.60
N PHE A 86 -4.29 -2.37 -7.43
CA PHE A 86 -5.71 -2.35 -7.82
C PHE A 86 -6.13 -3.66 -8.48
N ASN A 87 -5.31 -4.22 -9.40
CA ASN A 87 -5.59 -5.52 -10.01
C ASN A 87 -5.58 -6.68 -9.01
N PHE A 88 -4.88 -6.55 -7.88
CA PHE A 88 -4.80 -7.56 -6.84
C PHE A 88 -5.91 -7.44 -5.80
N TYR A 89 -6.16 -6.22 -5.27
CA TYR A 89 -7.12 -5.97 -4.20
C TYR A 89 -8.52 -5.59 -4.69
N GLY A 90 -8.64 -5.00 -5.88
CA GLY A 90 -9.90 -4.45 -6.40
C GLY A 90 -10.36 -3.13 -5.76
N GLU A 91 -9.83 -2.78 -4.59
CA GLU A 91 -10.21 -1.60 -3.82
C GLU A 91 -8.97 -0.94 -3.22
N MET A 92 -8.70 0.29 -3.65
CA MET A 92 -7.48 1.03 -3.32
C MET A 92 -7.79 2.41 -2.77
N LEU A 93 -6.83 2.96 -2.04
CA LEU A 93 -6.91 4.24 -1.39
C LEU A 93 -5.60 4.98 -1.55
N PHE A 94 -5.66 6.29 -1.72
CA PHE A 94 -4.50 7.17 -1.69
C PHE A 94 -4.89 8.56 -1.21
N TRP A 95 -3.92 9.36 -0.80
CA TRP A 95 -4.13 10.75 -0.40
C TRP A 95 -3.40 11.68 -1.33
N TYR A 96 -4.04 12.80 -1.63
CA TYR A 96 -3.45 13.89 -2.40
C TYR A 96 -4.00 15.21 -1.85
N ASN A 97 -3.13 16.21 -1.65
CA ASN A 97 -3.48 17.48 -1.03
C ASN A 97 -4.25 17.37 0.31
N GLY A 98 -3.91 16.35 1.11
CA GLY A 98 -4.53 16.12 2.42
C GLY A 98 -5.95 15.55 2.37
N ARG A 99 -6.39 15.06 1.21
CA ARG A 99 -7.72 14.47 1.01
C ARG A 99 -7.60 13.01 0.55
N PRO A 100 -8.41 12.09 1.11
CA PRO A 100 -8.44 10.70 0.66
C PRO A 100 -9.18 10.55 -0.67
N TYR A 101 -8.71 9.62 -1.48
CA TYR A 101 -9.32 9.22 -2.74
C TYR A 101 -9.39 7.69 -2.79
N GLN A 102 -10.60 7.18 -2.92
CA GLN A 102 -10.93 5.77 -2.97
C GLN A 102 -11.10 5.36 -4.43
N VAL A 103 -10.60 4.18 -4.79
CA VAL A 103 -10.67 3.63 -6.14
C VAL A 103 -11.23 2.22 -6.06
N TYR A 104 -12.40 2.00 -6.65
CA TYR A 104 -13.13 0.75 -6.60
C TYR A 104 -13.24 0.11 -7.98
N GLY A 105 -13.07 -1.20 -8.05
CA GLY A 105 -13.47 -1.99 -9.19
C GLY A 105 -14.98 -2.19 -9.22
N GLU A 106 -15.61 -1.79 -10.31
CA GLU A 106 -17.01 -2.12 -10.59
C GLU A 106 -17.12 -3.24 -11.62
N ASN A 107 -18.30 -3.84 -11.77
CA ASN A 107 -18.57 -4.98 -12.67
C ASN A 107 -17.97 -4.82 -14.07
N ASN A 108 -17.90 -3.59 -14.60
CA ASN A 108 -17.30 -3.30 -15.90
C ASN A 108 -16.39 -2.06 -15.90
N GLY A 109 -16.02 -1.49 -14.76
CA GLY A 109 -15.39 -0.17 -14.73
C GLY A 109 -14.56 0.10 -13.48
N VAL A 110 -14.12 1.34 -13.33
CA VAL A 110 -13.41 1.82 -12.15
C VAL A 110 -14.13 3.07 -11.67
N GLN A 111 -14.45 3.13 -10.38
CA GLN A 111 -14.97 4.33 -9.75
C GLN A 111 -13.87 4.98 -8.92
N LEU A 112 -13.69 6.29 -9.11
CA LEU A 112 -12.85 7.15 -8.26
C LEU A 112 -13.77 8.03 -7.42
N TYR A 113 -13.63 7.92 -6.10
CA TYR A 113 -14.47 8.64 -5.15
C TYR A 113 -13.62 9.43 -4.15
N SER A 114 -14.07 10.64 -3.86
CA SER A 114 -13.70 11.40 -2.68
C SER A 114 -14.88 12.27 -2.27
N ARG A 115 -14.95 12.73 -1.02
CA ARG A 115 -16.11 13.47 -0.52
C ARG A 115 -16.46 14.71 -1.36
N GLY A 116 -17.50 14.63 -2.19
CA GLY A 116 -17.90 15.72 -3.11
C GLY A 116 -17.25 15.70 -4.49
N GLU A 117 -16.52 14.63 -4.83
CA GLU A 117 -15.94 14.36 -6.16
C GLU A 117 -16.09 12.88 -6.49
N GLU A 118 -16.73 12.57 -7.62
CA GLU A 118 -16.96 11.20 -8.06
C GLU A 118 -16.78 11.16 -9.57
N ALA A 119 -16.10 10.12 -10.06
CA ALA A 119 -15.88 9.90 -11.47
C ALA A 119 -15.86 8.40 -11.77
N ASP A 120 -16.66 8.01 -12.76
CA ASP A 120 -16.69 6.65 -13.27
C ASP A 120 -15.89 6.55 -14.57
N TYR A 121 -15.19 5.44 -14.71
CA TYR A 121 -14.38 5.10 -15.88
C TYR A 121 -14.85 3.76 -16.43
N ASP A 122 -15.12 3.72 -17.75
CA ASP A 122 -15.72 2.55 -18.41
C ASP A 122 -14.78 1.33 -18.45
N THR A 123 -13.49 1.52 -18.21
CA THR A 123 -12.47 0.45 -18.17
C THR A 123 -11.31 0.85 -17.27
N LEU A 124 -10.49 -0.12 -16.86
CA LEU A 124 -9.22 0.17 -16.20
C LEU A 124 -8.28 1.01 -17.09
N ASP A 125 -8.23 0.74 -18.40
CA ASP A 125 -7.43 1.54 -19.33
C ASP A 125 -7.90 2.99 -19.40
N ASP A 126 -9.21 3.22 -19.35
CA ASP A 126 -9.79 4.56 -19.28
C ASP A 126 -9.36 5.26 -17.99
N PHE A 127 -9.43 4.59 -16.84
CA PHE A 127 -8.90 5.12 -15.58
C PHE A 127 -7.39 5.41 -15.62
N ILE A 128 -6.57 4.53 -16.17
CA ILE A 128 -5.11 4.75 -16.27
C ILE A 128 -4.78 5.98 -17.11
N ASN A 129 -5.53 6.20 -18.19
CA ASN A 129 -5.26 7.28 -19.13
C ASN A 129 -5.95 8.60 -18.76
N ASN A 130 -7.12 8.51 -18.15
CA ASN A 130 -8.03 9.63 -17.90
C ASN A 130 -8.37 9.87 -16.43
N GLY A 131 -7.98 8.97 -15.52
CA GLY A 131 -8.03 9.14 -14.07
C GLY A 131 -7.51 10.51 -13.66
N SER A 132 -8.34 11.32 -13.01
CA SER A 132 -7.97 12.67 -12.62
C SER A 132 -8.60 13.09 -11.32
N VAL A 133 -7.84 13.83 -10.51
CA VAL A 133 -8.29 14.50 -9.29
C VAL A 133 -7.95 15.98 -9.40
N GLU A 134 -8.85 16.85 -8.97
CA GLU A 134 -8.64 18.31 -9.04
C GLU A 134 -8.25 18.80 -10.45
N GLY A 135 -8.76 18.13 -11.49
CA GLY A 135 -8.48 18.44 -12.89
C GLY A 135 -7.07 18.05 -13.40
N LYS A 136 -6.27 17.34 -12.60
CA LYS A 136 -4.94 16.83 -12.98
C LYS A 136 -4.97 15.31 -13.13
N ARG A 137 -4.27 14.77 -14.14
CA ARG A 137 -4.20 13.31 -14.32
C ARG A 137 -3.38 12.67 -13.20
N LEU A 138 -3.84 11.52 -12.70
CA LEU A 138 -3.18 10.80 -11.59
C LEU A 138 -1.72 10.48 -11.89
N LYS A 139 -1.44 9.97 -13.10
CA LYS A 139 -0.07 9.64 -13.54
C LYS A 139 0.89 10.85 -13.54
N ASP A 140 0.36 12.07 -13.68
CA ASP A 140 1.17 13.29 -13.75
C ASP A 140 1.42 13.88 -12.35
N ILE A 141 0.61 13.53 -11.36
CA ILE A 141 0.72 14.00 -9.97
C ILE A 141 1.22 12.93 -9.00
N TRP A 142 1.52 11.73 -9.48
CA TRP A 142 1.80 10.59 -8.61
C TRP A 142 2.98 10.83 -7.65
N ASP A 143 3.88 11.74 -8.02
CA ASP A 143 4.97 12.10 -7.14
C ASP A 143 4.54 12.85 -5.87
N ASP A 144 3.37 13.48 -5.88
CA ASP A 144 2.79 14.19 -4.74
C ASP A 144 1.75 13.33 -3.98
N VAL A 145 1.41 12.16 -4.52
CA VAL A 145 0.51 11.20 -3.86
C VAL A 145 1.20 10.59 -2.65
N VAL A 146 0.43 10.50 -1.56
CA VAL A 146 0.86 9.96 -0.29
C VAL A 146 -0.04 8.81 0.14
N HIS A 147 0.54 7.88 0.89
CA HIS A 147 -0.11 6.69 1.43
C HIS A 147 -1.01 5.90 0.45
N PRO A 148 -0.50 5.49 -0.73
CA PRO A 148 -1.23 4.51 -1.53
C PRO A 148 -1.29 3.18 -0.78
N CYS A 149 -2.49 2.63 -0.58
CA CYS A 149 -2.73 1.36 0.09
C CYS A 149 -3.99 0.68 -0.45
N PHE A 150 -4.20 -0.58 -0.06
CA PHE A 150 -5.51 -1.21 -0.20
C PHE A 150 -6.50 -0.56 0.79
N MET A 151 -7.78 -0.64 0.49
CA MET A 151 -8.82 -0.19 1.43
C MET A 151 -8.90 -1.14 2.62
N TYR A 152 -8.69 -0.62 3.82
CA TYR A 152 -8.78 -1.41 5.06
C TYR A 152 -10.18 -1.29 5.67
N PRO A 153 -10.69 -2.33 6.35
CA PRO A 153 -12.02 -2.27 6.94
C PRO A 153 -12.12 -1.13 7.97
N VAL A 154 -12.96 -0.14 7.67
CA VAL A 154 -13.28 0.99 8.56
C VAL A 154 -14.71 0.89 9.07
N ALA A 155 -15.01 1.57 10.18
CA ALA A 155 -16.37 1.62 10.72
C ALA A 155 -17.26 2.58 9.90
N SER A 156 -16.65 3.58 9.26
CA SER A 156 -17.30 4.50 8.32
C SER A 156 -16.29 5.12 7.34
N ASP A 157 -16.77 5.63 6.20
CA ASP A 157 -15.91 6.34 5.23
C ASP A 157 -15.24 7.59 5.83
N GLU A 158 -15.79 8.16 6.90
CA GLU A 158 -15.18 9.29 7.63
C GLU A 158 -13.85 8.90 8.28
N ASP A 159 -13.61 7.61 8.53
CA ASP A 159 -12.35 7.12 9.11
C ASP A 159 -11.17 7.23 8.12
N TYR A 160 -11.43 7.42 6.82
CA TYR A 160 -10.38 7.68 5.82
C TYR A 160 -10.00 9.17 5.72
N GLU A 161 -10.78 10.08 6.30
CA GLU A 161 -10.51 11.52 6.20
C GLU A 161 -9.24 11.92 6.97
N GLU A 162 -8.82 11.11 7.94
CA GLU A 162 -7.57 11.29 8.66
C GLU A 162 -6.45 10.46 8.02
N LEU A 163 -5.38 11.15 7.61
CA LEU A 163 -4.19 10.50 7.09
C LEU A 163 -3.53 9.72 8.25
N PRO A 164 -3.26 8.40 8.11
CA PRO A 164 -2.76 7.61 9.23
C PRO A 164 -1.48 8.19 9.85
N GLU A 165 -1.45 8.28 11.18
CA GLU A 165 -0.35 8.90 11.95
C GLU A 165 1.03 8.25 11.68
N ASP A 166 1.03 7.00 11.20
CA ASP A 166 2.23 6.22 10.92
C ASP A 166 2.76 6.40 9.48
N TYR A 167 2.24 7.40 8.76
CA TYR A 167 2.76 7.85 7.48
C TYR A 167 3.85 8.93 7.68
N GLY A 168 5.09 8.60 7.32
CA GLY A 168 6.22 9.54 7.34
C GLY A 168 7.21 9.39 8.49
N THR A 169 7.07 8.37 9.35
CA THR A 169 8.11 8.02 10.35
C THR A 169 8.80 6.71 9.99
N VAL A 170 9.78 6.78 9.06
CA VAL A 170 11.19 6.36 9.27
C VAL A 170 12.08 7.19 8.34
#